data_AF-A0A1Y2LTW9-F1
#
_entry.id   AF-A0A1Y2LTW9-F1
#
_cell.length_a   1.000
_cell.length_b   1.000
_cell.length_c   1.000
_cell.angle_alpha   90.00
_cell.angle_beta   90.00
_cell.angle_gamma   90.00
#
_symmetry.space_group_name_H-M   'P 1'
#
loop_
_entity.id
_entity.type
_entity.pdbx_description
1 polymer ?
#
loop_
_entity_poly.entity_id
_entity_poly.type
_entity_poly.pdbx_seq_one_letter_code
_entity_poly.pdbx_strand_id
1 'polypeptide(L)'
;MTSSIQICRYRRRFLLARPVLPGHVVFESRIHNFPQFSRSSTFKQLHALSMMVRARNHAMTLRRREIVLKTANDKRLKDQCLSLCLAMQNRLPRELRDLIFGYLLLEDGVHARLFHYYNTLDPKAPRHYWNEEFTGHDTLRELTESWYRSVRFDLDRSLDFLPHLLAQVDNTLQCTRQQLIGKASFKILQCDLDKWPAADANGIPSPQSLLLKNMEYISLLRPGARIYIILESPLPWFSESKNLQERQAQFLTRVLDIIFPSLERLQKAGYALALCIDPGSNVRFMDGQQIWRYELKNLITPDNAHFSREGFVKKFLKDDGRKLRYRSVPRATG
;
A
#
# COMPACT_ATOMS: atom_id res chain seq x y z
N MET A 1 16.85 8.17 36.82
CA MET A 1 15.89 7.10 36.49
C MET A 1 15.60 7.16 34.99
N THR A 2 16.40 6.47 34.19
CA THR A 2 16.34 6.49 32.72
C THR A 2 16.22 5.05 32.25
N SER A 3 14.99 4.61 31.97
CA SER A 3 14.72 3.29 31.43
C SER A 3 14.73 3.32 29.91
N SER A 4 15.61 2.50 29.35
CA SER A 4 15.82 2.24 27.93
C SER A 4 14.56 1.78 27.20
N ILE A 5 14.15 2.51 26.17
CA ILE A 5 13.20 2.04 25.17
C ILE A 5 14.00 1.24 24.13
N GLN A 6 13.87 -0.08 24.16
CA GLN A 6 14.41 -0.94 23.11
C GLN A 6 13.53 -0.82 21.85
N ILE A 7 14.08 -0.20 20.81
CA ILE A 7 13.49 -0.14 19.47
C ILE A 7 13.58 -1.54 18.84
N CYS A 8 12.44 -2.22 18.74
CA CYS A 8 12.33 -3.50 18.07
C CYS A 8 12.30 -3.29 16.54
N ARG A 9 13.48 -3.29 15.89
CA ARG A 9 13.58 -3.26 14.42
C ARG A 9 13.30 -4.66 13.85
N TYR A 10 12.12 -4.85 13.28
CA TYR A 10 11.79 -6.05 12.51
C TYR A 10 12.58 -6.07 11.19
N ARG A 11 13.70 -6.80 11.15
CA ARG A 11 14.44 -7.08 9.90
C ARG A 11 13.62 -8.07 9.05
N ARG A 12 13.02 -7.60 7.95
CA ARG A 12 12.58 -8.48 6.85
C ARG A 12 13.81 -9.19 6.30
N ARG A 13 13.99 -10.48 6.64
CA ARG A 13 14.93 -11.36 5.94
C ARG A 13 14.33 -11.70 4.58
N PHE A 14 14.85 -11.08 3.52
CA PHE A 14 14.71 -11.62 2.19
C PHE A 14 15.46 -12.95 2.13
N LEU A 15 14.72 -14.04 1.92
CA LEU A 15 15.30 -15.33 1.57
C LEU A 15 15.83 -15.22 0.14
N LEU A 16 17.10 -14.85 0.01
CA LEU A 16 17.84 -15.07 -1.23
C LEU A 16 17.98 -16.59 -1.41
N ALA A 17 17.58 -17.05 -2.59
CA ALA A 17 17.68 -18.43 -3.02
C ALA A 17 19.09 -18.97 -2.77
N ARG A 18 19.18 -20.18 -2.21
CA ARG A 18 20.45 -20.91 -2.08
C ARG A 18 20.98 -21.24 -3.47
N PRO A 19 22.27 -21.02 -3.76
CA PRO A 19 22.87 -21.58 -4.96
C PRO A 19 22.96 -23.11 -4.83
N VAL A 20 22.59 -23.79 -5.91
CA VAL A 20 22.79 -25.23 -6.13
C VAL A 20 24.30 -25.46 -6.30
N LEU A 21 24.89 -26.35 -5.49
CA LEU A 21 26.27 -26.80 -5.66
C LEU A 21 26.32 -27.88 -6.75
N PRO A 22 27.28 -27.83 -7.70
CA PRO A 22 27.50 -28.91 -8.66
C PRO A 22 28.25 -30.07 -8.00
N GLY A 23 27.82 -31.29 -8.33
CA GLY A 23 28.42 -32.52 -7.86
C GLY A 23 29.81 -32.76 -8.44
N HIS A 24 30.74 -33.14 -7.58
CA HIS A 24 31.97 -33.81 -7.97
C HIS A 24 31.88 -35.29 -7.61
N VAL A 25 31.94 -36.12 -8.65
CA VAL A 25 32.23 -37.54 -8.59
C VAL A 25 33.74 -37.69 -8.40
N VAL A 26 34.16 -38.35 -7.33
CA VAL A 26 35.48 -38.98 -7.26
C VAL A 26 35.28 -40.39 -6.73
N PHE A 27 35.50 -41.34 -7.62
CA PHE A 27 35.60 -42.78 -7.37
C PHE A 27 37.07 -43.05 -7.03
N GLU A 28 37.38 -43.52 -5.83
CA GLU A 28 38.64 -44.20 -5.57
C GLU A 28 38.43 -45.50 -4.77
N SER A 29 38.79 -46.58 -5.48
CA SER A 29 39.43 -47.84 -5.07
C SER A 29 39.06 -48.53 -3.75
N ARG A 30 38.57 -49.75 -3.96
CA ARG A 30 38.53 -50.89 -3.02
C ARG A 30 39.92 -51.22 -2.49
N ILE A 31 40.02 -51.41 -1.17
CA ILE A 31 40.90 -52.42 -0.57
C ILE A 31 40.03 -53.35 0.26
N HIS A 32 40.04 -54.63 -0.12
CA HIS A 32 39.48 -55.75 0.61
C HIS A 32 40.31 -56.03 1.87
N ASN A 33 39.67 -56.08 3.04
CA ASN A 33 40.17 -56.81 4.20
C ASN A 33 39.00 -57.53 4.89
N PHE A 34 39.28 -58.76 5.32
CA PHE A 34 38.35 -59.81 5.76
C PHE A 34 37.54 -59.47 7.03
N PRO A 35 36.38 -60.14 7.23
CA PRO A 35 35.43 -59.80 8.28
C PRO A 35 35.86 -60.42 9.62
N GLN A 36 36.37 -59.59 10.53
CA GLN A 36 36.25 -59.89 11.95
C GLN A 36 34.79 -59.65 12.34
N PHE A 37 34.04 -60.72 12.57
CA PHE A 37 32.71 -60.69 13.18
C PHE A 37 32.82 -60.17 14.62
N SER A 38 32.97 -58.86 14.76
CA SER A 38 32.83 -58.21 16.06
C SER A 38 31.33 -58.11 16.36
N ARG A 39 30.91 -58.76 17.45
CA ARG A 39 29.57 -58.59 18.07
C ARG A 39 29.32 -57.16 18.59
N SER A 40 30.10 -56.16 18.14
CA SER A 40 30.07 -54.77 18.61
C SER A 40 29.30 -53.81 17.69
N SER A 41 28.94 -54.23 16.48
CA SER A 41 28.29 -53.36 15.48
C SER A 41 26.84 -52.99 15.86
N THR A 42 26.04 -53.97 16.29
CA THR A 42 24.64 -53.78 16.67
C THR A 42 24.50 -52.93 17.93
N PHE A 43 25.41 -53.07 18.90
CA PHE A 43 25.42 -52.25 20.11
C PHE A 43 25.73 -50.78 19.81
N LYS A 44 26.70 -50.50 18.91
CA LYS A 44 27.01 -49.14 18.47
C LYS A 44 25.84 -48.50 17.71
N GLN A 45 25.14 -49.27 16.88
CA GLN A 45 23.95 -48.80 16.16
C GLN A 45 22.78 -48.50 17.09
N LEU A 46 22.51 -49.37 18.08
CA LEU A 46 21.48 -49.15 19.10
C LEU A 46 21.78 -47.94 19.99
N HIS A 47 23.04 -47.77 20.40
CA HIS A 47 23.48 -46.61 21.16
C HIS A 47 23.32 -45.30 20.35
N ALA A 48 23.72 -45.31 19.07
CA ALA A 48 23.54 -44.17 18.17
C ALA A 48 22.04 -43.81 17.98
N LEU A 49 21.18 -44.81 17.76
CA LEU A 49 19.73 -44.62 17.68
C LEU A 49 19.14 -44.05 18.97
N SER A 50 19.54 -44.59 20.14
CA SER A 50 19.13 -44.08 21.45
C SER A 50 19.54 -42.62 21.65
N MET A 51 20.77 -42.26 21.26
CA MET A 51 21.25 -40.87 21.31
C MET A 51 20.48 -39.94 20.38
N MET A 52 20.16 -40.39 19.16
CA MET A 52 19.34 -39.60 18.21
C MET A 52 17.92 -39.37 18.73
N VAL A 53 17.29 -40.39 19.32
CA VAL A 53 15.96 -40.26 19.93
C VAL A 53 15.98 -39.29 21.11
N ARG A 54 16.99 -39.37 21.98
CA ARG A 54 17.17 -38.43 23.11
C ARG A 54 17.37 -37.00 22.62
N ALA A 55 18.22 -36.79 21.61
CA ALA A 55 18.46 -35.47 21.03
C ALA A 55 17.18 -34.88 20.40
N ARG A 56 16.39 -35.70 19.67
CA ARG A 56 15.10 -35.28 19.10
C ARG A 56 14.09 -34.90 20.18
N ASN A 57 13.96 -35.71 21.24
CA ASN A 57 13.04 -35.43 22.35
C ASN A 57 13.45 -34.17 23.12
N HIS A 58 14.75 -33.94 23.31
CA HIS A 58 15.27 -32.72 23.90
C HIS A 58 14.97 -31.48 23.05
N ALA A 59 15.22 -31.54 21.74
CA ALA A 59 14.90 -30.46 20.81
C ALA A 59 13.39 -30.13 20.76
N MET A 60 12.52 -31.15 20.80
CA MET A 60 11.07 -30.94 20.90
C MET A 60 10.67 -30.28 22.23
N THR A 61 11.32 -30.64 23.32
CA THR A 61 11.07 -30.04 24.64
C THR A 61 11.49 -28.57 24.68
N LEU A 62 12.64 -28.23 24.10
CA LEU A 62 13.10 -26.84 23.99
C LEU A 62 12.14 -25.99 23.14
N ARG A 63 11.70 -26.50 21.98
CA ARG A 63 10.68 -25.81 21.16
C ARG A 63 9.37 -25.59 21.91
N ARG A 64 8.90 -26.59 22.68
CA ARG A 64 7.70 -26.44 23.52
C ARG A 64 7.89 -25.35 24.58
N ARG A 65 9.05 -25.30 25.25
CA ARG A 65 9.35 -24.23 26.24
C ARG A 65 9.40 -22.85 25.60
N GLU A 66 10.04 -22.72 24.44
CA GLU A 66 10.09 -21.46 23.69
C GLU A 66 8.69 -21.00 23.27
N ILE A 67 7.85 -21.92 22.78
CA ILE A 67 6.44 -21.63 22.46
C ILE A 67 5.71 -21.18 23.72
N VAL A 68 5.80 -21.90 24.84
CA VAL A 68 5.12 -21.52 26.11
C VAL A 68 5.58 -20.15 26.62
N LEU A 69 6.88 -19.87 26.60
CA LEU A 69 7.42 -18.56 27.01
C LEU A 69 6.94 -17.44 26.09
N LYS A 70 6.92 -17.68 24.78
CA LYS A 70 6.39 -16.73 23.80
C LYS A 70 4.91 -16.48 24.04
N THR A 71 4.10 -17.53 24.24
CA THR A 71 2.67 -17.42 24.54
C THR A 71 2.39 -16.68 25.86
N ALA A 72 3.18 -16.92 26.90
CA ALA A 72 3.03 -16.22 28.19
C ALA A 72 3.36 -14.73 28.07
N ASN A 73 4.40 -14.39 27.31
CA ASN A 73 4.75 -13.01 27.02
C ASN A 73 3.68 -12.33 26.15
N ASP A 74 3.18 -13.02 25.13
CA ASP A 74 2.11 -12.54 24.24
C ASP A 74 0.82 -12.26 25.03
N LYS A 75 0.45 -13.13 25.98
CA LYS A 75 -0.70 -12.90 26.87
C LYS A 75 -0.52 -11.64 27.72
N ARG A 76 0.66 -11.47 28.35
CA ARG A 76 0.94 -10.26 29.15
C ARG A 76 0.89 -8.99 28.30
N LEU A 77 1.46 -9.01 27.10
CA LEU A 77 1.44 -7.88 26.18
C LEU A 77 0.00 -7.56 25.72
N LYS A 78 -0.80 -8.59 25.42
CA LYS A 78 -2.22 -8.46 25.10
C LYS A 78 -2.99 -7.78 26.22
N ASP A 79 -2.85 -8.25 27.46
CA ASP A 79 -3.54 -7.67 28.63
C ASP A 79 -3.13 -6.20 28.85
N GLN A 80 -1.84 -5.87 28.65
CA GLN A 80 -1.34 -4.50 28.76
C GLN A 80 -1.88 -3.58 27.66
N CYS A 81 -1.86 -4.03 26.40
CA CYS A 81 -2.43 -3.27 25.28
C CYS A 81 -3.93 -3.04 25.47
N LEU A 82 -4.66 -4.06 25.88
CA LEU A 82 -6.11 -3.97 26.07
C LEU A 82 -6.44 -3.00 27.20
N SER A 83 -5.74 -3.09 28.33
CA SER A 83 -5.90 -2.16 29.46
C SER A 83 -5.65 -0.71 29.05
N LEU A 84 -4.61 -0.46 28.25
CA LEU A 84 -4.33 0.87 27.71
C LEU A 84 -5.45 1.37 26.79
N CYS A 85 -5.95 0.53 25.89
CA CYS A 85 -7.02 0.88 24.97
C CYS A 85 -8.33 1.19 25.70
N LEU A 86 -8.69 0.38 26.70
CA LEU A 86 -9.85 0.64 27.56
C LEU A 86 -9.70 1.94 28.35
N ALA A 87 -8.52 2.21 28.90
CA ALA A 87 -8.25 3.47 29.58
C ALA A 87 -8.38 4.68 28.62
N MET A 88 -7.91 4.54 27.38
CA MET A 88 -8.03 5.56 26.35
C MET A 88 -9.50 5.83 25.99
N GLN A 89 -10.29 4.77 25.78
CA GLN A 89 -11.73 4.88 25.48
C GLN A 89 -12.50 5.59 26.61
N ASN A 90 -12.18 5.27 27.87
CA ASN A 90 -12.89 5.80 29.03
C ASN A 90 -12.48 7.23 29.40
N ARG A 91 -11.26 7.66 29.07
CA ARG A 91 -10.69 8.93 29.59
C ARG A 91 -10.51 10.02 28.53
N LEU A 92 -10.31 9.65 27.27
CA LEU A 92 -10.10 10.64 26.22
C LEU A 92 -11.40 10.88 25.45
N PRO A 93 -11.72 12.11 25.07
CA PRO A 93 -12.79 12.38 24.10
C PRO A 93 -12.40 11.86 22.71
N ARG A 94 -13.40 11.64 21.85
CA ARG A 94 -13.21 11.02 20.52
C ARG A 94 -12.18 11.75 19.67
N GLU A 95 -12.16 13.07 19.72
CA GLU A 95 -11.27 13.91 18.91
C GLU A 95 -9.79 13.66 19.23
N LEU A 96 -9.44 13.46 20.52
CA LEU A 96 -8.08 13.12 20.91
C LEU A 96 -7.71 11.70 20.50
N ARG A 97 -8.67 10.76 20.52
CA ARG A 97 -8.45 9.39 20.03
C ARG A 97 -8.23 9.38 18.52
N ASP A 98 -9.01 10.14 17.75
CA ASP A 98 -8.82 10.31 16.31
C ASP A 98 -7.43 10.88 15.96
N LEU A 99 -6.89 11.79 16.78
CA LEU A 99 -5.50 12.27 16.61
C LEU A 99 -4.49 11.13 16.81
N ILE A 100 -4.63 10.34 17.88
CA ILE A 100 -3.77 9.19 18.17
C ILE A 100 -3.85 8.17 17.03
N PHE A 101 -5.06 7.82 16.58
CA PHE A 101 -5.27 6.94 15.44
C PHE A 101 -4.63 7.52 14.18
N GLY A 102 -4.78 8.82 13.93
CA GLY A 102 -4.10 9.51 12.84
C GLY A 102 -2.58 9.27 12.85
N TYR A 103 -1.93 9.39 14.02
CA TYR A 103 -0.50 9.10 14.15
C TYR A 103 -0.15 7.63 13.90
N LEU A 104 -0.93 6.69 14.44
CA LEU A 104 -0.71 5.25 14.23
C LEU A 104 -0.84 4.87 12.75
N LEU A 105 -1.85 5.43 12.07
CA LEU A 105 -2.18 5.14 10.68
C LEU A 105 -1.24 5.83 9.68
N LEU A 106 -0.62 6.96 10.05
CA LEU A 106 0.40 7.62 9.23
C LEU A 106 1.61 6.71 8.95
N GLU A 107 1.98 5.86 9.90
CA GLU A 107 3.07 4.88 9.74
C GLU A 107 2.74 3.75 8.76
N ASP A 108 1.46 3.45 8.55
CA ASP A 108 1.00 2.40 7.62
C ASP A 108 0.91 2.87 6.17
N GLY A 109 1.21 4.15 5.93
CA GLY A 109 1.09 4.76 4.63
C GLY A 109 -0.33 5.22 4.37
N VAL A 110 -0.47 6.44 3.89
CA VAL A 110 -1.76 7.09 3.62
C VAL A 110 -2.44 6.53 2.35
N HIS A 111 -1.83 5.53 1.70
CA HIS A 111 -2.30 4.94 0.45
C HIS A 111 -2.54 3.44 0.56
N ALA A 112 -3.78 3.02 0.36
CA ALA A 112 -4.08 1.63 0.05
C ALA A 112 -3.92 1.45 -1.46
N ARG A 113 -2.73 1.00 -1.88
CA ARG A 113 -2.49 0.67 -3.29
C ARG A 113 -3.03 -0.72 -3.60
N LEU A 114 -3.96 -0.79 -4.53
CA LEU A 114 -4.70 -2.00 -4.91
C LEU A 114 -3.96 -2.96 -5.85
N PHE A 115 -2.65 -2.83 -6.03
CA PHE A 115 -1.88 -3.61 -7.00
C PHE A 115 -1.91 -5.13 -6.78
N HIS A 116 -2.37 -5.61 -5.62
CA HIS A 116 -2.54 -7.05 -5.35
C HIS A 116 -3.91 -7.31 -4.74
N TYR A 117 -4.82 -7.76 -5.62
CA TYR A 117 -6.27 -7.85 -5.54
C TYR A 117 -6.93 -8.42 -4.27
N TYR A 118 -6.21 -8.99 -3.30
CA TYR A 118 -6.85 -9.60 -2.11
C TYR A 118 -6.12 -9.41 -0.76
N ASN A 119 -4.82 -9.10 -0.74
CA ASN A 119 -4.05 -9.06 0.53
C ASN A 119 -3.63 -7.66 0.98
N THR A 120 -3.83 -6.62 0.16
CA THR A 120 -3.32 -5.26 0.43
C THR A 120 -4.38 -4.30 0.98
N LEU A 121 -5.66 -4.69 0.90
CA LEU A 121 -6.79 -3.93 1.44
C LEU A 121 -7.07 -4.23 2.90
N ASP A 122 -6.44 -5.27 3.45
CA ASP A 122 -6.50 -5.50 4.87
C ASP A 122 -5.33 -4.75 5.51
N PRO A 123 -5.56 -3.62 6.20
CA PRO A 123 -4.49 -2.93 6.92
C PRO A 123 -3.89 -3.81 8.04
N LYS A 124 -4.50 -4.98 8.32
CA LYS A 124 -3.97 -6.09 9.14
C LYS A 124 -2.68 -6.73 8.58
N ALA A 125 -1.73 -5.92 8.12
CA ALA A 125 -0.33 -6.23 8.40
C ALA A 125 -0.22 -6.61 9.89
N PRO A 126 0.68 -7.52 10.30
CA PRO A 126 0.69 -8.18 11.61
C PRO A 126 1.10 -7.24 12.76
N ARG A 127 0.43 -6.10 12.89
CA ARG A 127 0.54 -5.14 13.96
C ARG A 127 -0.56 -5.42 14.96
N HIS A 128 -0.20 -5.42 16.23
CA HIS A 128 -1.11 -5.82 17.29
C HIS A 128 -2.35 -4.91 17.39
N TYR A 129 -2.26 -3.65 16.97
CA TYR A 129 -3.40 -2.73 17.05
C TYR A 129 -4.56 -3.04 16.09
N TRP A 130 -4.34 -3.92 15.09
CA TRP A 130 -5.42 -4.42 14.24
C TRP A 130 -6.06 -5.72 14.75
N ASN A 131 -5.54 -6.26 15.86
CA ASN A 131 -6.08 -7.46 16.48
C ASN A 131 -7.00 -7.08 17.64
N GLU A 132 -8.27 -7.46 17.53
CA GLU A 132 -9.32 -7.21 18.54
C GLU A 132 -8.92 -7.71 19.93
N GLU A 133 -8.15 -8.81 19.99
CA GLU A 133 -7.65 -9.35 21.24
C GLU A 133 -6.76 -8.37 22.01
N PHE A 134 -6.02 -7.49 21.32
CA PHE A 134 -5.09 -6.54 21.91
C PHE A 134 -5.72 -5.16 22.16
N THR A 135 -6.73 -4.76 21.37
CA THR A 135 -7.30 -3.41 21.43
C THR A 135 -8.71 -3.34 21.99
N GLY A 136 -9.43 -4.47 21.97
CA GLY A 136 -10.86 -4.53 22.25
C GLY A 136 -11.69 -4.04 21.08
N HIS A 137 -12.95 -4.47 21.07
CA HIS A 137 -13.90 -4.22 19.98
C HIS A 137 -14.06 -2.74 19.65
N ASP A 138 -14.33 -1.90 20.65
CA ASP A 138 -14.61 -0.48 20.45
C ASP A 138 -13.41 0.25 19.84
N THR A 139 -12.21 0.03 20.37
CA THR A 139 -10.98 0.63 19.81
C THR A 139 -10.71 0.18 18.40
N LEU A 140 -10.87 -1.12 18.10
CA LEU A 140 -10.69 -1.63 16.75
C LEU A 140 -11.69 -1.01 15.77
N ARG A 141 -12.95 -0.85 16.20
CA ARG A 141 -13.99 -0.18 15.42
C ARG A 141 -13.61 1.26 15.11
N GLU A 142 -13.27 2.06 16.12
CA GLU A 142 -12.90 3.48 15.93
C GLU A 142 -11.64 3.65 15.07
N LEU A 143 -10.66 2.76 15.24
CA LEU A 143 -9.45 2.72 14.42
C LEU A 143 -9.78 2.41 12.95
N THR A 144 -10.68 1.44 12.72
CA THR A 144 -11.12 1.06 11.36
C THR A 144 -11.87 2.21 10.69
N GLU A 145 -12.77 2.91 11.41
CA GLU A 145 -13.43 4.13 10.93
C GLU A 145 -12.40 5.21 10.54
N SER A 146 -11.41 5.44 11.41
CA SER A 146 -10.35 6.42 11.20
C SER A 146 -9.49 6.09 9.98
N TRP A 147 -9.24 4.81 9.72
CA TRP A 147 -8.52 4.34 8.54
C TRP A 147 -9.27 4.62 7.25
N TYR A 148 -10.54 4.21 7.15
CA TYR A 148 -11.36 4.50 5.97
C TYR A 148 -11.54 6.00 5.70
N ARG A 149 -11.57 6.82 6.75
CA ARG A 149 -11.64 8.29 6.63
C ARG A 149 -10.32 8.91 6.18
N SER A 150 -9.19 8.39 6.67
CA SER A 150 -7.87 9.00 6.44
C SER A 150 -7.22 8.53 5.14
N VAL A 151 -7.31 7.24 4.83
CA VAL A 151 -6.64 6.61 3.69
C VAL A 151 -7.24 7.01 2.36
N ARG A 152 -6.35 7.23 1.39
CA ARG A 152 -6.69 7.34 -0.03
C ARG A 152 -6.56 5.97 -0.68
N PHE A 153 -7.64 5.49 -1.29
CA PHE A 153 -7.62 4.24 -2.05
C PHE A 153 -7.14 4.53 -3.47
N ASP A 154 -5.93 4.08 -3.80
CA ASP A 154 -5.35 4.26 -5.13
C ASP A 154 -5.81 3.09 -6.03
N LEU A 155 -6.80 3.36 -6.88
CA LEU A 155 -7.46 2.39 -7.77
C LEU A 155 -6.68 2.14 -9.08
N ASP A 156 -5.56 2.84 -9.27
CA ASP A 156 -4.72 2.76 -10.47
C ASP A 156 -5.50 2.98 -11.79
N ARG A 157 -5.36 2.11 -12.81
CA ARG A 157 -5.88 2.34 -14.18
C ARG A 157 -7.25 1.71 -14.48
N SER A 158 -7.59 0.59 -13.84
CA SER A 158 -8.85 -0.13 -14.10
C SER A 158 -9.74 -0.07 -12.87
N LEU A 159 -11.00 0.30 -13.08
CA LEU A 159 -12.02 0.35 -12.03
C LEU A 159 -12.99 -0.83 -12.12
N ASP A 160 -12.69 -1.86 -12.93
CA ASP A 160 -13.61 -2.99 -13.14
C ASP A 160 -13.85 -3.82 -11.86
N PHE A 161 -12.92 -3.79 -10.90
CA PHE A 161 -13.12 -4.41 -9.59
C PHE A 161 -13.84 -3.52 -8.59
N LEU A 162 -13.99 -2.22 -8.86
CA LEU A 162 -14.54 -1.29 -7.89
C LEU A 162 -15.94 -1.73 -7.42
N PRO A 163 -16.87 -2.19 -8.29
CA PRO A 163 -18.16 -2.71 -7.83
C PRO A 163 -18.02 -3.86 -6.81
N HIS A 164 -17.13 -4.82 -7.09
CA HIS A 164 -16.88 -5.96 -6.20
C HIS A 164 -16.26 -5.52 -4.88
N LEU A 165 -15.31 -4.58 -4.91
CA LEU A 165 -14.70 -4.00 -3.72
C LEU A 165 -15.72 -3.26 -2.86
N LEU A 166 -16.58 -2.45 -3.47
CA LEU A 166 -17.57 -1.64 -2.75
C LEU A 166 -18.68 -2.50 -2.14
N ALA A 167 -19.02 -3.62 -2.77
CA ALA A 167 -20.00 -4.58 -2.27
C ALA A 167 -19.50 -5.40 -1.06
N GLN A 168 -18.19 -5.44 -0.79
CA GLN A 168 -17.66 -6.16 0.37
C GLN A 168 -18.08 -5.49 1.68
N VAL A 169 -18.51 -6.29 2.63
CA VAL A 169 -18.84 -5.87 4.00
C VAL A 169 -17.57 -5.87 4.84
N ASP A 170 -17.33 -4.78 5.56
CA ASP A 170 -16.29 -4.74 6.58
C ASP A 170 -16.79 -5.46 7.84
N ASN A 171 -16.07 -6.50 8.27
CA ASN A 171 -16.48 -7.31 9.43
C ASN A 171 -16.46 -6.55 10.76
N THR A 172 -15.66 -5.49 10.87
CA THR A 172 -15.58 -4.69 12.10
C THR A 172 -16.72 -3.69 12.17
N LEU A 173 -17.01 -3.03 11.04
CA LEU A 173 -18.01 -1.95 10.96
C LEU A 173 -19.40 -2.43 10.52
N GLN A 174 -19.53 -3.68 10.08
CA GLN A 174 -20.77 -4.32 9.65
C GLN A 174 -21.53 -3.53 8.56
N CYS A 175 -20.78 -2.87 7.67
CA CYS A 175 -21.32 -2.09 6.57
C CYS A 175 -20.48 -2.27 5.31
N THR A 176 -21.05 -1.90 4.15
CA THR A 176 -20.35 -2.04 2.87
C THR A 176 -19.23 -1.02 2.75
N ARG A 177 -18.14 -1.38 2.06
CA ARG A 177 -17.03 -0.46 1.79
C ARG A 177 -17.48 0.77 0.99
N GLN A 178 -18.55 0.64 0.22
CA GLN A 178 -19.24 1.76 -0.42
C GLN A 178 -19.54 2.92 0.54
N GLN A 179 -19.98 2.62 1.77
CA GLN A 179 -20.35 3.63 2.75
C GLN A 179 -19.14 4.21 3.51
N LEU A 180 -18.00 3.53 3.43
CA LEU A 180 -16.81 3.81 4.23
C LEU A 180 -15.76 4.61 3.45
N ILE A 181 -15.52 4.29 2.19
CA ILE A 181 -14.45 4.89 1.39
C ILE A 181 -14.76 6.36 1.13
N GLY A 182 -14.09 7.24 1.88
CA GLY A 182 -14.23 8.69 1.77
C GLY A 182 -13.24 9.36 0.83
N LYS A 183 -12.16 8.66 0.44
CA LYS A 183 -11.13 9.20 -0.46
C LYS A 183 -10.66 8.13 -1.45
N ALA A 184 -10.70 8.45 -2.74
CA ALA A 184 -10.21 7.57 -3.79
C ALA A 184 -9.34 8.35 -4.77
N SER A 185 -8.33 7.69 -5.33
CA SER A 185 -7.60 8.19 -6.48
C SER A 185 -7.62 7.17 -7.61
N PHE A 186 -7.54 7.65 -8.84
CA PHE A 186 -7.30 6.80 -10.00
C PHE A 186 -6.42 7.54 -10.99
N LYS A 187 -5.73 6.76 -11.82
CA LYS A 187 -4.69 7.25 -12.72
C LYS A 187 -5.16 7.13 -14.16
N ILE A 188 -4.95 8.20 -14.92
CA ILE A 188 -5.13 8.22 -16.38
C ILE A 188 -3.75 8.45 -16.98
N LEU A 189 -3.26 7.51 -17.77
CA LEU A 189 -1.98 7.68 -18.43
C LEU A 189 -2.13 8.28 -19.81
N GLN A 190 -1.18 9.13 -20.15
CA GLN A 190 -1.10 9.66 -21.50
C GLN A 190 -0.97 8.55 -22.56
N CYS A 191 -0.20 7.50 -22.28
CA CYS A 191 -0.03 6.38 -23.22
C CYS A 191 -1.33 5.62 -23.51
N ASP A 192 -2.29 5.63 -22.56
CA ASP A 192 -3.59 4.99 -22.74
C ASP A 192 -4.48 5.79 -23.71
N LEU A 193 -4.18 7.09 -23.90
CA LEU A 193 -4.82 7.95 -24.90
C LEU A 193 -4.03 8.10 -26.20
N ASP A 194 -2.72 7.87 -26.21
CA ASP A 194 -1.90 8.08 -27.42
C ASP A 194 -1.92 6.86 -28.35
N LYS A 195 -2.10 5.64 -27.82
CA LYS A 195 -2.10 4.39 -28.60
C LYS A 195 -3.41 4.10 -29.34
N TRP A 196 -4.29 5.08 -29.46
CA TRP A 196 -5.70 4.92 -29.79
C TRP A 196 -5.92 4.48 -31.24
N PRO A 197 -6.21 3.20 -31.54
CA PRO A 197 -6.81 2.87 -32.82
C PRO A 197 -8.25 3.39 -32.79
N ALA A 198 -8.78 3.87 -33.92
CA ALA A 198 -10.22 3.97 -34.07
C ALA A 198 -10.79 2.58 -33.72
N ALA A 199 -11.78 2.53 -32.80
CA ALA A 199 -12.34 1.29 -32.25
C ALA A 199 -12.40 0.20 -33.32
N ASP A 200 -11.74 -0.94 -33.06
CA ASP A 200 -11.62 -2.00 -34.02
C ASP A 200 -12.96 -2.72 -34.17
N ALA A 201 -13.21 -3.24 -35.38
CA ALA A 201 -14.39 -3.98 -35.79
C ALA A 201 -14.68 -5.27 -34.96
N ASN A 202 -13.94 -5.51 -33.88
CA ASN A 202 -13.98 -6.71 -33.04
C ASN A 202 -14.75 -6.52 -31.72
N GLY A 203 -15.38 -5.37 -31.50
CA GLY A 203 -16.19 -5.11 -30.30
C GLY A 203 -15.39 -4.80 -29.03
N ILE A 204 -14.10 -4.47 -29.16
CA ILE A 204 -13.29 -4.01 -28.03
C ILE A 204 -13.71 -2.55 -27.72
N PRO A 205 -14.04 -2.22 -26.45
CA PRO A 205 -14.42 -0.86 -26.10
C PRO A 205 -13.27 0.10 -26.38
N SER A 206 -13.59 1.24 -27.00
CA SER A 206 -12.59 2.29 -27.20
C SER A 206 -12.03 2.77 -25.85
N PRO A 207 -10.76 3.19 -25.77
CA PRO A 207 -10.20 3.81 -24.58
C PRO A 207 -11.06 4.92 -23.94
N GLN A 208 -11.75 5.74 -24.74
CA GLN A 208 -12.73 6.72 -24.22
C GLN A 208 -13.94 6.04 -23.59
N SER A 209 -14.51 5.02 -24.23
CA SER A 209 -15.61 4.26 -23.66
C SER A 209 -15.21 3.61 -22.33
N LEU A 210 -13.99 3.04 -22.26
CA LEU A 210 -13.45 2.48 -21.03
C LEU A 210 -13.21 3.55 -19.95
N LEU A 211 -12.67 4.71 -20.33
CA LEU A 211 -12.48 5.84 -19.41
C LEU A 211 -13.81 6.35 -18.88
N LEU A 212 -14.82 6.52 -19.74
CA LEU A 212 -16.17 6.91 -19.34
C LEU A 212 -16.82 5.86 -18.44
N LYS A 213 -16.69 4.57 -18.76
CA LYS A 213 -17.12 3.46 -17.91
C LYS A 213 -16.46 3.52 -16.52
N ASN A 214 -15.16 3.76 -16.46
CA ASN A 214 -14.45 3.96 -15.20
C ASN A 214 -15.02 5.16 -14.45
N MET A 215 -15.28 6.30 -15.12
CA MET A 215 -15.90 7.46 -14.49
C MET A 215 -17.29 7.14 -13.89
N GLU A 216 -18.08 6.26 -14.52
CA GLU A 216 -19.35 5.81 -13.95
C GLU A 216 -19.16 5.01 -12.67
N TYR A 217 -18.15 4.14 -12.58
CA TYR A 217 -17.86 3.39 -11.35
C TYR A 217 -17.51 4.30 -10.16
N ILE A 218 -16.93 5.48 -10.39
CA ILE A 218 -16.64 6.46 -9.33
C ILE A 218 -17.93 6.94 -8.66
N SER A 219 -19.03 7.03 -9.41
CA SER A 219 -20.33 7.45 -8.86
C SER A 219 -20.92 6.45 -7.86
N LEU A 220 -20.38 5.22 -7.81
CA LEU A 220 -20.75 4.21 -6.82
C LEU A 220 -20.15 4.50 -5.44
N LEU A 221 -19.14 5.37 -5.33
CA LEU A 221 -18.54 5.69 -4.04
C LEU A 221 -19.53 6.42 -3.12
N ARG A 222 -19.14 6.60 -1.85
CA ARG A 222 -19.93 7.36 -0.88
C ARG A 222 -20.21 8.77 -1.40
N PRO A 223 -21.46 9.27 -1.34
CA PRO A 223 -21.75 10.68 -1.59
C PRO A 223 -20.88 11.60 -0.72
N GLY A 224 -20.32 12.65 -1.32
CA GLY A 224 -19.37 13.53 -0.65
C GLY A 224 -17.94 12.99 -0.55
N ALA A 225 -17.64 11.83 -1.13
CA ALA A 225 -16.27 11.34 -1.21
C ALA A 225 -15.37 12.32 -1.97
N ARG A 226 -14.09 12.33 -1.59
CA ARG A 226 -13.06 13.12 -2.25
C ARG A 226 -12.36 12.28 -3.32
N ILE A 227 -12.48 12.70 -4.57
CA ILE A 227 -11.95 11.98 -5.74
C ILE A 227 -10.74 12.73 -6.28
N TYR A 228 -9.64 12.01 -6.40
CA TYR A 228 -8.38 12.49 -6.96
C TYR A 228 -8.15 11.86 -8.33
N ILE A 229 -8.07 12.68 -9.36
CA ILE A 229 -7.80 12.24 -10.72
C ILE A 229 -6.35 12.59 -11.04
N ILE A 230 -5.52 11.57 -11.22
CA ILE A 230 -4.08 11.74 -11.45
C ILE A 230 -3.81 11.50 -12.93
N LEU A 231 -3.44 12.55 -13.65
CA LEU A 231 -3.04 12.49 -15.05
C LEU A 231 -1.54 12.25 -15.11
N GLU A 232 -1.14 11.02 -15.39
CA GLU A 232 0.26 10.64 -15.42
C GLU A 232 0.78 10.70 -16.86
N SER A 233 1.71 11.62 -17.10
CA SER A 233 2.37 11.82 -18.39
C SER A 233 3.80 11.27 -18.28
N PRO A 234 4.09 10.05 -18.79
CA PRO A 234 5.39 9.41 -18.65
C PRO A 234 6.48 10.03 -19.53
N LEU A 235 6.32 11.28 -19.98
CA LEU A 235 7.31 11.96 -20.79
C LEU A 235 8.61 12.11 -19.98
N PRO A 236 9.79 11.80 -20.57
CA PRO A 236 11.05 11.88 -19.85
C PRO A 236 11.28 13.30 -19.34
N TRP A 237 11.52 13.43 -18.03
CA TRP A 237 11.68 14.69 -17.27
C TRP A 237 12.77 15.65 -17.79
N PHE A 238 13.61 15.21 -18.73
CA PHE A 238 14.85 15.90 -19.10
C PHE A 238 14.68 17.00 -20.15
N SER A 239 13.46 17.42 -20.48
CA SER A 239 13.27 18.60 -21.30
C SER A 239 12.52 19.66 -20.51
N GLU A 240 13.24 20.63 -19.96
CA GLU A 240 12.70 21.95 -19.59
C GLU A 240 12.23 22.75 -20.83
N SER A 241 11.96 22.06 -21.95
CA SER A 241 11.49 22.69 -23.16
C SER A 241 10.05 23.16 -22.93
N LYS A 242 9.73 24.37 -23.40
CA LYS A 242 8.35 24.88 -23.45
C LYS A 242 7.37 23.85 -24.07
N ASN A 243 7.89 22.98 -24.93
CA ASN A 243 7.14 21.89 -25.55
C ASN A 243 6.57 20.88 -24.53
N LEU A 244 7.19 20.67 -23.36
CA LEU A 244 6.67 19.73 -22.36
C LEU A 244 5.38 20.26 -21.72
N GLN A 245 5.38 21.52 -21.29
CA GLN A 245 4.20 22.15 -20.66
C GLN A 245 3.03 22.24 -21.66
N GLU A 246 3.31 22.62 -22.90
CA GLU A 246 2.30 22.65 -23.97
C GLU A 246 1.74 21.25 -24.24
N ARG A 247 2.57 20.21 -24.29
CA ARG A 247 2.12 18.82 -24.45
C ARG A 247 1.27 18.35 -23.26
N GLN A 248 1.66 18.69 -22.04
CA GLN A 248 0.88 18.36 -20.83
C GLN A 248 -0.46 19.11 -20.80
N ALA A 249 -0.48 20.37 -21.24
CA ALA A 249 -1.72 21.13 -21.40
C ALA A 249 -2.62 20.54 -22.49
N GLN A 250 -2.06 20.13 -23.62
CA GLN A 250 -2.80 19.42 -24.68
C GLN A 250 -3.35 18.08 -24.18
N PHE A 251 -2.56 17.31 -23.43
CA PHE A 251 -3.00 16.07 -22.79
C PHE A 251 -4.15 16.33 -21.81
N LEU A 252 -4.01 17.33 -20.93
CA LEU A 252 -5.05 17.78 -20.01
C LEU A 252 -6.34 18.13 -20.76
N THR A 253 -6.25 18.96 -21.80
CA THR A 253 -7.41 19.34 -22.63
C THR A 253 -8.10 18.10 -23.21
N ARG A 254 -7.34 17.18 -23.82
CA ARG A 254 -7.89 15.93 -24.39
C ARG A 254 -8.59 15.07 -23.34
N VAL A 255 -8.02 14.93 -22.14
CA VAL A 255 -8.65 14.19 -21.04
C VAL A 255 -9.94 14.88 -20.62
N LEU A 256 -9.90 16.20 -20.42
CA LEU A 256 -11.05 16.98 -19.98
C LEU A 256 -12.20 16.92 -20.99
N ASP A 257 -11.92 16.95 -22.29
CA ASP A 257 -12.96 16.80 -23.32
C ASP A 257 -13.73 15.49 -23.19
N ILE A 258 -13.11 14.45 -22.63
CA ILE A 258 -13.73 13.15 -22.40
C ILE A 258 -14.47 13.13 -21.06
N ILE A 259 -13.80 13.51 -19.96
CA ILE A 259 -14.32 13.24 -18.61
C ILE A 259 -15.12 14.38 -18.00
N PHE A 260 -15.03 15.60 -18.52
CA PHE A 260 -15.62 16.79 -17.89
C PHE A 260 -17.14 16.68 -17.64
N PRO A 261 -17.97 16.13 -18.56
CA PRO A 261 -19.39 15.90 -18.27
C PRO A 261 -19.63 15.00 -17.05
N SER A 262 -18.76 14.01 -16.82
CA SER A 262 -18.81 13.16 -15.62
C SER A 262 -18.35 13.92 -14.38
N LEU A 263 -17.37 14.81 -14.49
CA LEU A 263 -16.97 15.69 -13.39
C LEU A 263 -18.11 16.62 -12.96
N GLU A 264 -18.85 17.20 -13.90
CA GLU A 264 -20.01 18.04 -13.58
C GLU A 264 -21.10 17.25 -12.83
N ARG A 265 -21.38 16.02 -13.26
CA ARG A 265 -22.34 15.14 -12.57
C ARG A 265 -21.88 14.81 -11.16
N LEU A 266 -20.59 14.47 -10.98
CA LEU A 266 -20.02 14.19 -9.66
C LEU A 266 -20.05 15.44 -8.76
N GLN A 267 -19.69 16.62 -9.28
CA GLN A 267 -19.76 17.85 -8.49
C GLN A 267 -21.19 18.17 -8.05
N LYS A 268 -22.18 18.05 -8.95
CA LYS A 268 -23.60 18.23 -8.63
C LYS A 268 -24.11 17.23 -7.59
N ALA A 269 -23.55 16.02 -7.56
CA ALA A 269 -23.83 15.01 -6.54
C ALA A 269 -23.05 15.24 -5.22
N GLY A 270 -22.32 16.35 -5.09
CA GLY A 270 -21.63 16.75 -3.86
C GLY A 270 -20.23 16.17 -3.66
N TYR A 271 -19.67 15.50 -4.67
CA TYR A 271 -18.30 14.97 -4.58
C TYR A 271 -17.26 16.09 -4.57
N ALA A 272 -16.23 15.94 -3.73
CA ALA A 272 -15.09 16.85 -3.73
C ALA A 272 -14.05 16.39 -4.75
N LEU A 273 -13.93 17.13 -5.86
CA LEU A 273 -13.06 16.75 -6.98
C LEU A 273 -11.71 17.45 -6.91
N ALA A 274 -10.65 16.73 -7.25
CA ALA A 274 -9.32 17.30 -7.42
C ALA A 274 -8.60 16.62 -8.60
N LEU A 275 -8.01 17.42 -9.47
CA LEU A 275 -7.24 16.97 -10.63
C LEU A 275 -5.77 17.31 -10.41
N CYS A 276 -4.88 16.38 -10.71
CA CYS A 276 -3.44 16.58 -10.61
C CYS A 276 -2.77 16.06 -11.87
N ILE A 277 -1.80 16.79 -12.41
CA ILE A 277 -0.90 16.28 -13.45
C ILE A 277 0.39 15.82 -12.77
N ASP A 278 0.64 14.52 -12.85
CA ASP A 278 1.87 13.89 -12.42
C ASP A 278 2.78 13.73 -13.65
N PRO A 279 3.96 14.38 -13.69
CA PRO A 279 4.93 14.21 -14.77
C PRO A 279 5.57 12.81 -14.82
N GLY A 280 5.09 11.84 -14.03
CA GLY A 280 5.52 10.45 -14.11
C GLY A 280 6.77 10.23 -13.28
N SER A 281 6.60 9.82 -12.03
CA SER A 281 7.72 9.57 -11.13
C SER A 281 8.35 8.18 -11.37
N ASN A 282 9.38 8.10 -12.22
CA ASN A 282 10.42 7.06 -12.08
C ASN A 282 11.42 7.38 -10.97
N VAL A 283 11.25 8.48 -10.25
CA VAL A 283 12.14 8.86 -9.14
C VAL A 283 11.73 8.10 -7.88
N ARG A 284 12.30 6.90 -7.70
CA ARG A 284 12.27 6.21 -6.41
C ARG A 284 13.17 6.96 -5.43
N PHE A 285 12.59 7.82 -4.59
CA PHE A 285 13.30 8.34 -3.42
C PHE A 285 13.26 7.29 -2.29
N MET A 286 14.34 7.20 -1.52
CA MET A 286 14.57 6.14 -0.53
C MET A 286 13.59 6.14 0.66
N ASP A 287 12.71 7.14 0.77
CA ASP A 287 11.87 7.39 1.95
C ASP A 287 10.37 7.10 1.75
N GLY A 288 9.90 6.79 0.54
CA GLY A 288 8.51 6.40 0.27
C GLY A 288 7.44 7.50 0.47
N GLN A 289 7.81 8.71 0.93
CA GLN A 289 6.88 9.79 1.29
C GLN A 289 6.74 10.90 0.23
N GLN A 290 7.49 10.88 -0.88
CA GLN A 290 7.62 12.09 -1.71
C GLN A 290 6.61 12.33 -2.84
N ILE A 291 5.82 11.34 -3.28
CA ILE A 291 4.79 11.58 -4.32
C ILE A 291 3.87 12.75 -3.91
N TRP A 292 3.61 12.87 -2.61
CA TRP A 292 2.78 13.90 -1.99
C TRP A 292 3.26 15.36 -2.16
N ARG A 293 4.57 15.61 -2.26
CA ARG A 293 5.08 17.00 -2.32
C ARG A 293 4.81 17.66 -3.68
N TYR A 294 4.67 16.87 -4.74
CA TYR A 294 4.30 17.36 -6.07
C TYR A 294 2.77 17.37 -6.26
N GLU A 295 2.06 16.36 -5.73
CA GLU A 295 0.59 16.27 -5.82
C GLU A 295 -0.14 17.51 -5.26
N LEU A 296 0.38 18.16 -4.21
CA LEU A 296 -0.28 19.32 -3.60
C LEU A 296 -0.04 20.63 -4.37
N LYS A 297 1.05 20.75 -5.14
CA LYS A 297 1.37 21.99 -5.86
C LYS A 297 0.60 22.13 -7.16
N ASN A 298 0.29 21.00 -7.80
CA ASN A 298 -0.43 20.94 -9.06
C ASN A 298 -1.90 20.56 -8.87
N LEU A 299 -2.43 20.70 -7.65
CA LEU A 299 -3.81 20.35 -7.35
C LEU A 299 -4.76 21.40 -7.91
N ILE A 300 -5.48 21.02 -8.95
CA ILE A 300 -6.50 21.85 -9.58
C ILE A 300 -7.84 21.43 -9.00
N THR A 301 -8.52 22.36 -8.33
CA THR A 301 -9.82 22.15 -7.70
C THR A 301 -10.88 23.01 -8.40
N PRO A 302 -12.16 22.64 -8.30
CA PRO A 302 -13.25 23.49 -8.79
C PRO A 302 -13.12 24.95 -8.36
N ASP A 303 -12.77 25.17 -7.09
CA ASP A 303 -12.66 26.49 -6.47
C ASP A 303 -11.53 27.34 -7.05
N ASN A 304 -10.39 26.72 -7.41
CA ASN A 304 -9.21 27.44 -7.89
C ASN A 304 -9.13 27.56 -9.42
N ALA A 305 -10.03 26.87 -10.13
CA ALA A 305 -10.05 26.76 -11.58
C ALA A 305 -11.38 27.20 -12.22
N HIS A 306 -12.30 27.82 -11.47
CA HIS A 306 -13.63 28.21 -11.99
C HIS A 306 -14.41 27.06 -12.64
N PHE A 307 -14.21 25.84 -12.14
CA PHE A 307 -14.81 24.59 -12.61
C PHE A 307 -15.25 24.58 -14.08
N SER A 308 -14.33 24.86 -15.00
CA SER A 308 -14.53 24.81 -16.45
C SER A 308 -13.30 24.21 -17.11
N ARG A 309 -13.44 23.56 -18.27
CA ARG A 309 -12.31 22.93 -18.98
C ARG A 309 -11.16 23.92 -19.18
N GLU A 310 -11.48 25.11 -19.68
CA GLU A 310 -10.54 26.20 -19.93
C GLU A 310 -9.91 26.72 -18.64
N GLY A 311 -10.70 26.75 -17.56
CA GLY A 311 -10.25 27.15 -16.24
C GLY A 311 -9.24 26.19 -15.63
N PHE A 312 -9.45 24.87 -15.77
CA PHE A 312 -8.48 23.84 -15.39
C PHE A 312 -7.15 24.01 -16.16
N VAL A 313 -7.20 24.15 -17.48
CA VAL A 313 -6.01 24.34 -18.33
C VAL A 313 -5.28 25.65 -18.00
N LYS A 314 -6.03 26.76 -17.84
CA LYS A 314 -5.46 28.06 -17.48
C LYS A 314 -4.79 28.03 -16.11
N LYS A 315 -5.37 27.31 -15.14
CA LYS A 315 -4.78 27.14 -13.81
C LYS A 315 -3.47 26.37 -13.88
N PHE A 316 -3.44 25.27 -14.61
CA PHE A 316 -2.23 24.50 -14.87
C PHE A 316 -1.10 25.36 -15.47
N LEU A 317 -1.40 26.13 -16.52
CA LEU A 317 -0.41 26.98 -17.18
C LEU A 317 0.10 28.14 -16.31
N LYS A 318 -0.73 28.65 -15.37
CA LYS A 318 -0.35 29.76 -14.47
C LYS A 318 0.58 29.34 -13.34
N ASP A 319 0.42 28.14 -12.79
CA ASP A 319 1.16 27.73 -11.59
C ASP A 319 2.64 27.42 -11.89
N ASP A 320 2.96 27.02 -13.12
CA ASP A 320 4.33 26.71 -13.56
C ASP A 320 5.22 27.95 -13.77
N GLY A 321 4.60 29.13 -13.95
CA GLY A 321 5.31 30.41 -14.03
C GLY A 321 6.08 30.77 -12.75
N ARG A 322 5.75 30.14 -11.62
CA ARG A 322 6.57 30.18 -10.41
C ARG A 322 7.65 29.11 -10.54
N LYS A 323 8.73 29.44 -11.28
CA LYS A 323 9.97 28.67 -11.38
C LYS A 323 10.13 27.81 -10.13
N LEU A 324 9.94 26.50 -10.28
CA LEU A 324 10.40 25.50 -9.33
C LEU A 324 11.92 25.65 -9.30
N ARG A 325 12.42 26.65 -8.54
CA ARG A 325 13.81 26.69 -8.13
C ARG A 325 13.95 25.44 -7.29
N TYR A 326 14.39 24.35 -7.92
CA TYR A 326 15.06 23.27 -7.23
C TYR A 326 16.12 23.98 -6.41
N ARG A 327 15.86 24.16 -5.11
CA ARG A 327 16.94 24.44 -4.18
C ARG A 327 17.75 23.16 -4.25
N SER A 328 18.74 23.15 -5.14
CA SER A 328 19.83 22.18 -5.08
C SER A 328 20.20 22.10 -3.61
N VAL A 329 20.06 20.91 -3.01
CA VAL A 329 20.53 20.67 -1.66
C VAL A 329 21.95 21.22 -1.62
N PRO A 330 22.27 22.18 -0.73
CA PRO A 330 23.61 22.76 -0.70
C PRO A 330 24.59 21.60 -0.60
N ARG A 331 25.49 21.49 -1.60
CA ARG A 331 26.58 20.53 -1.53
C ARG A 331 27.30 20.83 -0.24
N ALA A 332 27.34 19.86 0.67
CA ALA A 332 28.19 19.94 1.85
C ALA A 332 29.62 20.07 1.32
N THR A 333 30.17 21.28 1.39
CA THR A 333 31.59 21.52 1.23
C THR A 333 32.23 21.00 2.51
N GLY A 334 32.79 19.80 2.42
CA GLY A 334 33.73 19.28 3.42
C GLY A 334 35.09 19.94 3.28
#